data_AF-A0A916YP14-F1
#
_entry.id   AF-A0A916YP14-F1
#
_cell.length_a   1.000
_cell.length_b   1.000
_cell.length_c   1.000
_cell.angle_alpha   90.00
_cell.angle_beta   90.00
_cell.angle_gamma   90.00
#
_symmetry.space_group_name_H-M   'P 1'
#
loop_
_entity.id
_entity.type
_entity.pdbx_description
1 polymer ?
#
loop_
_entity_poly.entity_id
_entity_poly.type
_entity_poly.pdbx_seq_one_letter_code
_entity_poly.pdbx_strand_id
1 'polypeptide(L)'
;MQGIELSRRFYAEMVEPIMKSFPNTEYSAALIGPGSEVLGYDTDMSRDHDFSPRVFLFLEETDTVLTGQIQARLAQQAPPLSVTTGLNLSSLRDDSFLL
;
A
#
# COMPACT_ATOMS: atom_id res chain seq x y z
N MET A 1 17.11 -6.46 7.14
CA MET A 1 16.34 -5.77 6.08
C MET A 1 15.65 -4.55 6.69
N GLN A 2 15.70 -3.40 6.03
CA GLN A 2 14.94 -2.20 6.45
C GLN A 2 13.46 -2.35 6.09
N GLY A 3 12.56 -1.67 6.78
CA GLY A 3 11.11 -1.70 6.54
C GLY A 3 10.74 -1.15 5.15
N ILE A 4 11.53 -0.20 4.63
CA ILE A 4 11.32 0.33 3.27
C ILE A 4 11.60 -0.73 2.20
N GLU A 5 12.64 -1.54 2.43
CA GLU A 5 12.99 -2.65 1.54
C GLU A 5 11.97 -3.78 1.64
N LEU A 6 11.47 -4.05 2.85
CA LEU A 6 10.39 -5.00 3.08
C LEU A 6 9.11 -4.61 2.32
N SER A 7 8.71 -3.34 2.40
CA SER A 7 7.53 -2.81 1.69
C SER A 7 7.72 -2.80 0.17
N ARG A 8 8.93 -2.47 -0.31
CA ARG A 8 9.27 -2.52 -1.75
C ARG A 8 9.17 -3.93 -2.31
N ARG A 9 9.72 -4.93 -1.62
CA ARG A 9 9.63 -6.34 -2.03
C ARG A 9 8.19 -6.82 -2.01
N PHE A 10 7.44 -6.48 -0.97
CA PHE A 10 6.02 -6.82 -0.91
C PHE A 10 5.24 -6.25 -2.11
N TYR A 11 5.50 -5.01 -2.49
CA TYR A 11 4.88 -4.44 -3.68
C TYR A 11 5.25 -5.23 -4.95
N ALA A 12 6.55 -5.43 -5.22
CA ALA A 12 7.02 -6.06 -6.44
C ALA A 12 6.63 -7.54 -6.56
N GLU A 13 6.65 -8.28 -5.45
CA GLU A 13 6.45 -9.73 -5.45
C GLU A 13 4.98 -10.12 -5.31
N MET A 14 4.15 -9.30 -4.65
CA MET A 14 2.76 -9.66 -4.34
C MET A 14 1.76 -8.72 -5.00
N VAL A 15 1.95 -7.41 -4.87
CA VAL A 15 0.94 -6.42 -5.27
C VAL A 15 0.93 -6.20 -6.77
N GLU A 16 2.09 -5.96 -7.37
CA GLU A 16 2.23 -5.70 -8.80
C GLU A 16 1.71 -6.88 -9.66
N PRO A 17 2.02 -8.16 -9.36
CA PRO A 17 1.45 -9.30 -10.09
C PRO A 17 -0.08 -9.36 -10.03
N ILE A 18 -0.68 -9.00 -8.89
CA ILE A 18 -2.14 -8.96 -8.74
C ILE A 18 -2.73 -7.82 -9.56
N MET A 19 -2.13 -6.63 -9.51
CA MET A 19 -2.61 -5.49 -10.30
C MET A 19 -2.51 -5.73 -11.81
N LYS A 20 -1.55 -6.52 -12.28
CA LYS A 20 -1.48 -6.97 -13.68
C LYS A 20 -2.70 -7.80 -14.13
N SER A 21 -3.48 -8.35 -13.20
CA SER A 21 -4.76 -9.01 -13.52
C SER A 21 -5.94 -8.03 -13.72
N PHE A 22 -5.71 -6.73 -13.51
CA PHE A 22 -6.65 -5.63 -13.74
C PHE A 22 -6.08 -4.65 -14.78
N PRO A 23 -5.88 -5.06 -16.05
CA PRO A 23 -5.12 -4.31 -17.05
C PRO A 23 -5.75 -2.97 -17.48
N ASN A 24 -7.03 -2.76 -17.18
CA ASN A 24 -7.75 -1.52 -17.50
C ASN A 24 -7.85 -0.57 -16.30
N THR A 25 -7.23 -0.92 -15.17
CA THR A 25 -7.26 -0.14 -13.94
C THR A 25 -5.92 0.57 -13.78
N GLU A 26 -5.93 1.88 -14.01
CA GLU A 26 -4.79 2.72 -13.69
C GLU A 26 -4.71 2.89 -12.16
N TYR A 27 -3.49 2.83 -11.62
CA TYR A 27 -3.28 2.97 -10.19
C TYR A 27 -1.92 3.59 -9.88
N SER A 28 -1.84 4.22 -8.72
CA SER A 28 -0.58 4.61 -8.08
C SER A 28 -0.38 3.83 -6.79
N ALA A 29 0.89 3.62 -6.42
CA ALA A 29 1.24 2.93 -5.19
C ALA A 29 2.24 3.76 -4.38
N ALA A 30 2.06 3.82 -3.06
CA ALA A 30 2.96 4.57 -2.19
C ALA A 30 3.12 3.92 -0.82
N LEU A 31 4.27 4.20 -0.19
CA LEU A 31 4.52 3.95 1.23
C LEU A 31 4.33 5.27 1.98
N ILE A 32 3.20 5.41 2.69
CA ILE A 32 2.81 6.62 3.40
C ILE A 32 2.47 6.25 4.86
N GLY A 33 2.49 7.21 5.76
CA GLY A 33 2.12 7.06 7.17
C GLY A 33 3.22 7.50 8.14
N PRO A 34 3.04 7.25 9.44
CA PRO A 34 3.94 7.74 10.48
C PRO A 34 5.20 6.87 10.71
N GLY A 35 5.29 5.69 10.10
CA GLY A 35 6.38 4.74 10.40
C GLY A 35 7.75 5.17 9.88
N SER A 36 8.81 4.73 10.57
CA SER A 36 10.19 5.15 10.30
C SER A 36 10.69 4.75 8.91
N GLU A 37 10.14 3.68 8.35
CA GLU A 37 10.45 3.20 7.01
C GLU A 37 10.06 4.17 5.90
N VAL A 38 9.09 5.06 6.14
CA VAL A 38 8.68 6.08 5.16
C VAL A 38 9.83 7.03 4.85
N LEU A 39 10.62 7.39 5.88
CA LEU A 39 11.77 8.28 5.76
C LEU A 39 13.11 7.53 5.70
N GLY A 40 13.09 6.19 5.77
CA GLY A 40 14.29 5.35 5.77
C GLY A 40 15.08 5.38 7.09
N TYR A 41 14.43 5.72 8.22
CA TYR A 41 15.05 5.77 9.54
C TYR A 41 14.87 4.49 10.37
N ASP A 42 14.58 3.37 9.72
CA ASP A 42 14.46 2.08 10.42
C ASP A 42 15.75 1.70 11.12
N THR A 43 15.62 1.38 12.41
CA THR A 43 16.68 0.80 13.22
C THR A 43 16.36 -0.67 13.53
N ASP A 44 17.28 -1.37 14.18
CA ASP A 44 17.00 -2.73 14.66
C ASP A 44 15.88 -2.76 15.71
N MET A 45 15.76 -1.70 16.52
CA MET A 45 14.67 -1.53 17.49
C MET A 45 13.32 -1.36 16.79
N SER A 46 13.25 -0.70 15.63
CA SER A 46 12.00 -0.51 14.86
C SER A 46 11.30 -1.82 14.48
N ARG A 47 11.92 -2.99 14.68
CA ARG A 47 11.31 -4.31 14.44
C ARG A 47 10.39 -4.78 15.57
N ASP A 48 10.44 -4.13 16.73
CA ASP A 48 9.68 -4.55 17.91
C ASP A 48 8.22 -4.02 17.95
N HIS A 49 7.83 -3.13 17.04
CA HIS A 49 6.45 -2.67 16.82
C HIS A 49 6.22 -2.27 15.36
N ASP A 50 5.01 -2.50 14.83
CA ASP A 50 4.53 -2.05 13.52
C ASP A 50 5.41 -2.38 12.29
N PHE A 51 6.32 -3.35 12.41
CA PHE A 51 7.25 -3.76 11.35
C PHE A 51 6.63 -4.76 10.37
N SER A 52 5.61 -4.33 9.65
CA SER A 52 4.95 -5.12 8.60
C SER A 52 5.06 -4.41 7.25
N PRO A 53 5.25 -5.15 6.13
CA PRO A 53 5.19 -4.53 4.81
C PRO A 53 3.80 -3.94 4.60
N ARG A 54 3.75 -2.76 3.98
CA ARG A 54 2.50 -2.11 3.61
C ARG A 54 2.63 -1.32 2.32
N VAL A 55 1.49 -1.09 1.69
CA VAL A 55 1.37 -0.21 0.53
C VAL A 55 -0.02 0.42 0.54
N PHE A 56 -0.09 1.68 0.09
CA PHE A 56 -1.33 2.34 -0.27
C PHE A 56 -1.52 2.23 -1.77
N LEU A 57 -2.69 1.75 -2.19
CA LEU A 57 -3.11 1.75 -3.58
C LEU A 57 -4.16 2.83 -3.81
N PHE A 58 -3.87 3.70 -4.78
CA PHE A 58 -4.75 4.75 -5.24
C PHE A 58 -5.32 4.34 -6.58
N LEU A 59 -6.65 4.26 -6.64
CA LEU A 59 -7.40 3.92 -7.84
C LEU A 59 -8.13 5.18 -8.33
N GLU A 60 -8.39 5.22 -9.63
CA GLU A 60 -9.33 6.18 -10.20
C GLU A 60 -10.73 5.98 -9.63
N GLU A 61 -11.51 7.06 -9.56
CA GLU A 61 -12.87 7.02 -8.97
C GLU A 61 -13.77 6.00 -9.68
N THR A 62 -13.61 5.89 -11.01
CA THR A 62 -14.34 4.94 -11.85
C THR A 62 -14.05 3.48 -11.50
N ASP A 63 -12.89 3.19 -10.93
CA ASP A 63 -12.43 1.85 -10.58
C ASP A 63 -12.64 1.51 -9.10
N THR A 64 -13.20 2.41 -8.30
CA THR A 64 -13.47 2.17 -6.88
C THR A 64 -14.36 0.95 -6.63
N VAL A 65 -15.24 0.60 -7.59
CA VAL A 65 -16.06 -0.61 -7.57
C VAL A 65 -15.24 -1.91 -7.55
N LEU A 66 -13.99 -1.86 -8.02
CA LEU A 66 -13.06 -3.01 -8.04
C LEU A 66 -12.31 -3.18 -6.71
N THR A 67 -12.36 -2.19 -5.81
CA THR A 67 -11.61 -2.19 -4.53
C THR A 67 -11.81 -3.50 -3.77
N GLY A 68 -13.06 -3.95 -3.59
CA GLY A 68 -13.34 -5.19 -2.86
C GLY A 68 -12.76 -6.44 -3.54
N GLN A 69 -12.75 -6.49 -4.87
CA GLN A 69 -12.15 -7.60 -5.61
C GLN A 69 -10.63 -7.60 -5.50
N ILE A 70 -10.00 -6.42 -5.58
CA ILE A 70 -8.56 -6.24 -5.40
C ILE A 70 -8.16 -6.63 -3.97
N GLN A 71 -8.89 -6.18 -2.95
CA GLN A 71 -8.68 -6.59 -1.55
C GLN A 71 -8.78 -8.09 -1.36
N ALA A 72 -9.81 -8.72 -1.92
CA ALA A 72 -10.00 -10.16 -1.80
C ALA A 72 -8.86 -10.94 -2.45
N ARG A 73 -8.37 -10.50 -3.63
CA ARG A 73 -7.22 -11.12 -4.29
C ARG A 73 -5.94 -10.96 -3.48
N LEU A 74 -5.70 -9.76 -2.95
CA LEU A 74 -4.54 -9.50 -2.09
C LEU A 74 -4.60 -10.33 -0.81
N ALA A 75 -5.74 -10.43 -0.14
CA ALA A 75 -5.91 -11.23 1.08
C ALA A 75 -5.75 -12.75 0.85
N GLN A 76 -6.05 -13.25 -0.36
CA GLN A 76 -5.88 -14.68 -0.69
C GLN A 76 -4.44 -15.07 -0.99
N GLN A 77 -3.63 -14.13 -1.49
CA GLN A 77 -2.28 -14.41 -1.97
C GLN A 77 -1.19 -13.86 -1.06
N ALA A 78 -1.44 -12.74 -0.38
CA ALA A 78 -0.52 -12.15 0.58
C ALA A 78 -0.66 -12.82 1.96
N PRO A 79 0.43 -12.91 2.76
CA PRO A 79 0.32 -13.16 4.19
C PRO A 79 -0.64 -12.15 4.86
N PRO A 80 -1.09 -12.36 6.11
CA PRO A 80 -1.86 -11.36 6.84
C PRO A 80 -1.00 -10.08 6.97
N LEU A 81 -1.28 -9.13 6.08
CA LEU A 81 -0.52 -7.90 5.87
C LEU A 81 -1.50 -6.74 5.74
N SER A 82 -1.09 -5.57 6.22
CA SER A 82 -1.89 -4.35 6.14
C SER A 82 -1.80 -3.78 4.71
N VAL A 83 -2.63 -4.31 3.82
CA VAL A 83 -2.93 -3.67 2.54
C VAL A 83 -4.11 -2.74 2.73
N THR A 84 -3.89 -1.43 2.58
CA THR A 84 -4.98 -0.46 2.52
C THR A 84 -5.21 -0.07 1.06
N THR A 85 -6.29 -0.57 0.49
CA THR A 85 -6.74 -0.20 -0.86
C THR A 85 -7.94 0.73 -0.77
N GLY A 86 -8.05 1.66 -1.72
CA GLY A 86 -9.23 2.53 -1.83
C GLY A 86 -9.05 3.91 -1.22
N LEU A 87 -7.82 4.41 -1.11
CA LEU A 87 -7.64 5.84 -0.97
C LEU A 87 -7.80 6.47 -2.36
N ASN A 88 -8.75 7.41 -2.50
CA ASN A 88 -8.91 8.17 -3.73
C ASN A 88 -7.87 9.31 -3.74
N LEU A 89 -7.19 9.55 -4.87
CA LEU A 89 -6.27 10.68 -4.98
C LEU A 89 -7.00 12.04 -4.76
N SER A 90 -8.29 12.13 -5.09
CA SER A 90 -9.14 13.28 -4.77
C SER A 90 -9.45 13.39 -3.28
N SER A 91 -9.55 12.28 -2.54
CA SER A 91 -9.67 12.29 -1.07
C SER A 91 -8.39 12.72 -0.35
N LEU A 92 -7.23 12.64 -1.01
CA LEU A 92 -5.98 13.24 -0.54
C LEU A 92 -5.87 14.74 -0.83
N ARG A 93 -6.76 15.30 -1.67
CA ARG A 93 -6.89 16.74 -1.91
C ARG A 93 -7.91 17.41 -0.98
N ASP A 94 -8.50 16.65 -0.05
CA ASP A 94 -9.23 17.29 1.04
C ASP A 94 -8.16 17.93 1.95
N ASP A 95 -8.04 19.26 1.88
CA ASP A 95 -7.03 20.13 2.52
C ASP A 95 -7.10 20.11 4.07
N SER A 96 -7.60 19.03 4.68
CA SER A 96 -7.67 18.83 6.12
C SER A 96 -6.40 18.20 6.72
N PHE A 97 -5.37 17.97 5.92
CA PHE A 97 -3.99 17.78 6.39
C PHE A 97 -3.14 19.03 6.14
N LEU A 98 -3.58 20.17 6.70
CA LEU A 98 -2.67 21.27 7.00
C LEU A 98 -1.83 20.87 8.22
N LEU A 99 -0.52 20.75 8.02
CA LEU A 99 0.46 21.04 9.07
C LEU A 99 0.51 22.56 9.29
#